data_AF-A0A1F8MDV7-F1
#
_entry.id   AF-A0A1F8MDV7-F1
#
_cell.length_a   1.000
_cell.length_b   1.000
_cell.length_c   1.000
_cell.angle_alpha   90.00
_cell.angle_beta   90.00
_cell.angle_gamma   90.00
#
_symmetry.space_group_name_H-M   'P 1'
#
loop_
_entity.id
_entity.type
_entity.pdbx_description
1 polymer ?
#
loop_
_entity_poly.entity_id
_entity_poly.type
_entity_poly.pdbx_seq_one_letter_code
_entity_poly.pdbx_strand_id
1 'polypeptide(L)'
;MKMYKIEIDEEVYNLLKEKAEPFVDIDPNSVLRRLLLNNSKTNKADKPNVLPEFPASVPHALAETLEMIILVKKEGCSRVEATHKVADIRRISTQAVLDKYCRQLNKRAYEIDELLTTAKLDEFKALLVTKYPYHKATVERIFDDISA
;
A
#
# COMPACT_ATOMS: atom_id res chain seq x y z
N MET A 1 9.11 1.73 21.96
CA MET A 1 9.10 3.21 22.04
C MET A 1 8.50 3.62 23.38
N LYS A 2 9.02 4.69 24.01
CA LYS A 2 8.40 5.27 25.20
C LYS A 2 7.17 6.07 24.78
N MET A 3 6.01 5.77 25.37
CA MET A 3 4.75 6.46 25.08
C MET A 3 4.54 7.60 26.09
N TYR A 4 4.02 8.71 25.60
CA TYR A 4 3.68 9.89 26.40
C TYR A 4 2.17 10.14 26.30
N LYS A 5 1.55 10.56 27.40
CA LYS A 5 0.17 11.04 27.39
C LYS A 5 0.18 12.52 27.04
N ILE A 6 -0.65 12.90 26.08
CA ILE A 6 -0.91 14.28 25.70
C ILE A 6 -2.41 14.51 25.83
N GLU A 7 -2.79 15.68 26.34
CA GLU A 7 -4.18 16.14 26.31
C GLU A 7 -4.35 17.04 25.10
N ILE A 8 -5.40 16.81 24.33
CA ILE A 8 -5.74 17.58 23.12
C ILE A 8 -7.19 18.04 23.22
N ASP A 9 -7.52 19.16 22.61
CA ASP A 9 -8.89 19.66 22.53
C ASP A 9 -9.71 18.91 21.45
N GLU A 10 -11.01 19.20 21.43
CA GLU A 10 -11.97 18.58 20.50
C GLU A 10 -11.68 18.92 19.03
N GLU A 11 -11.19 20.12 18.75
CA GLU A 11 -10.88 20.56 17.39
C GLU A 11 -9.71 19.76 16.81
N VAL A 12 -8.63 19.64 17.59
CA VAL A 12 -7.45 18.82 17.24
C VAL A 12 -7.83 17.34 17.12
N TYR A 13 -8.70 16.85 18.00
CA TYR A 13 -9.19 15.47 17.91
C TYR A 13 -9.96 15.22 16.60
N ASN A 14 -10.87 16.13 16.22
CA ASN A 14 -11.64 16.00 14.99
C ASN A 14 -10.76 16.11 13.74
N LEU A 15 -9.75 16.98 13.76
CA LEU A 15 -8.77 17.08 12.67
C LEU A 15 -7.97 15.77 12.52
N LEU A 16 -7.50 15.18 13.62
CA LEU A 16 -6.79 13.90 13.58
C LEU A 16 -7.69 12.78 13.07
N LYS A 17 -8.97 12.80 13.43
CA LYS A 17 -9.97 11.84 12.99
C LYS A 17 -10.25 11.96 11.49
N GLU A 18 -10.40 13.18 10.96
CA GLU A 18 -10.63 13.44 9.54
C GLU A 18 -9.41 13.04 8.69
N LYS A 19 -8.19 13.36 9.16
CA LYS A 19 -6.94 13.03 8.45
C LYS A 19 -6.54 11.56 8.53
N ALA A 20 -7.29 10.75 9.28
CA ALA A 20 -7.02 9.33 9.50
C ALA A 20 -7.93 8.39 8.66
N GLU A 21 -8.70 8.89 7.68
CA GLU A 21 -9.36 8.01 6.71
C GLU A 21 -8.38 7.52 5.60
N PRO A 22 -8.40 6.23 5.20
CA PRO A 22 -9.18 5.11 5.73
C PRO A 22 -8.47 4.40 6.88
N PHE A 23 -9.21 4.25 7.98
CA PHE A 23 -8.82 3.55 9.20
C PHE A 23 -8.72 2.05 8.98
N VAL A 24 -7.65 1.62 8.34
CA VAL A 24 -7.15 0.27 8.59
C VAL A 24 -5.78 0.31 9.28
N ASP A 25 -4.89 1.29 9.00
CA ASP A 25 -3.50 1.17 9.49
C ASP A 25 -2.72 2.48 9.74
N ILE A 26 -3.39 3.59 10.06
CA ILE A 26 -2.68 4.83 10.43
C ILE A 26 -2.98 5.16 11.88
N ASP A 27 -2.01 4.90 12.77
CA ASP A 27 -2.10 5.28 14.18
C ASP A 27 -1.95 6.82 14.36
N PRO A 28 -2.42 7.40 15.48
CA PRO A 28 -2.32 8.84 15.72
C PRO A 28 -0.89 9.40 15.66
N ASN A 29 0.12 8.63 16.09
CA ASN A 29 1.52 9.08 15.99
C ASN A 29 1.97 9.14 14.53
N SER A 30 1.50 8.24 13.67
CA SER A 30 1.78 8.27 12.23
C SER A 30 1.16 9.51 11.57
N VAL A 31 -0.07 9.90 11.95
CA VAL A 31 -0.70 11.16 11.51
C VAL A 31 0.10 12.37 11.98
N LEU A 32 0.45 12.41 13.28
CA LEU A 32 1.19 13.53 13.87
C LEU A 32 2.61 13.66 13.28
N ARG A 33 3.31 12.55 13.04
CA ARG A 33 4.61 12.56 12.36
C ARG A 33 4.50 13.13 10.94
N ARG A 34 3.44 12.77 10.22
CA ARG A 34 3.19 13.29 8.86
C ARG A 34 2.92 14.80 8.88
N LEU A 35 2.08 15.28 9.79
CA LEU A 35 1.68 16.69 9.85
C LEU A 35 2.79 17.60 10.41
N LEU A 36 3.52 17.13 11.42
CA LEU A 36 4.43 17.99 12.19
C LEU A 36 5.90 17.78 11.86
N LEU A 37 6.31 16.58 11.45
CA LEU A 37 7.74 16.22 11.30
C LEU A 37 8.16 15.97 9.85
N ASN A 38 7.23 15.61 8.96
CA ASN A 38 7.54 15.31 7.55
C ASN A 38 7.77 16.55 6.67
N ASN A 39 7.54 17.77 7.16
CA ASN A 39 7.95 19.00 6.46
C ASN A 39 9.49 19.15 6.35
N SER A 40 10.27 18.25 6.96
CA SER A 40 11.74 18.30 6.98
C SER A 40 12.44 17.22 6.15
N LYS A 41 11.72 16.29 5.50
CA LYS A 41 12.34 15.26 4.65
C LYS A 41 12.29 15.67 3.19
N THR A 42 13.30 16.46 2.83
CA THR A 42 14.11 16.35 1.60
C THR A 42 13.42 15.75 0.38
N ASN A 43 13.26 16.58 -0.64
CA ASN A 43 13.39 16.26 -2.06
C ASN A 43 14.29 15.02 -2.28
N LYS A 44 13.74 13.81 -2.23
CA LYS A 44 14.37 12.68 -2.89
C LYS A 44 14.06 12.92 -4.35
N ALA A 45 15.10 13.29 -5.08
CA ALA A 45 15.08 13.54 -6.51
C ALA A 45 14.07 12.61 -7.22
N ASP A 46 13.17 13.22 -7.98
CA ASP A 46 12.24 12.57 -8.89
C ASP A 46 13.02 11.59 -9.79
N LYS A 47 13.15 10.34 -9.35
CA LYS A 47 13.05 9.25 -10.31
C LYS A 47 11.58 9.27 -10.72
N PRO A 48 11.27 9.29 -12.02
CA PRO A 48 9.88 9.11 -12.42
C PRO A 48 9.45 7.77 -11.79
N ASN A 49 8.43 7.82 -10.92
CA ASN A 49 7.80 6.62 -10.36
C ASN A 49 7.07 5.93 -11.52
N VAL A 50 7.82 5.32 -12.43
CA VAL A 50 7.28 4.54 -13.54
C VAL A 50 6.93 3.18 -12.97
N LEU A 51 5.68 3.05 -12.52
CA LEU A 51 5.11 1.74 -12.28
C LEU A 51 5.16 0.93 -13.58
N PRO A 52 5.36 -0.40 -13.49
CA PRO A 52 5.39 -1.23 -14.68
C PRO A 52 4.05 -1.16 -15.40
N GLU A 53 4.09 -0.93 -16.70
CA GLU A 53 2.88 -0.98 -17.52
C GLU A 53 2.44 -2.44 -17.70
N PHE A 54 1.18 -2.70 -17.36
CA PHE A 54 0.54 -3.99 -17.60
C PHE A 54 -0.23 -3.95 -18.92
N PRO A 55 -0.28 -5.06 -19.68
CA PRO A 55 -1.12 -5.15 -20.87
C PRO A 55 -2.58 -4.86 -20.54
N ALA A 56 -3.33 -4.28 -21.49
CA ALA A 56 -4.76 -3.99 -21.32
C ALA A 56 -5.63 -5.24 -21.02
N SER A 57 -5.11 -6.44 -21.28
CA SER A 57 -5.75 -7.70 -20.92
C SER A 57 -5.72 -8.00 -19.42
N VAL A 58 -4.86 -7.34 -18.64
CA VAL A 58 -4.76 -7.53 -17.19
C VAL A 58 -5.84 -6.68 -16.48
N PRO A 59 -6.69 -7.26 -15.63
CA PRO A 59 -7.67 -6.51 -14.88
C PRO A 59 -7.01 -5.40 -14.06
N HIS A 60 -7.59 -4.19 -14.06
CA HIS A 60 -7.07 -3.04 -13.31
C HIS A 60 -6.83 -3.36 -11.84
N ALA A 61 -7.72 -4.15 -11.22
CA ALA A 61 -7.55 -4.57 -9.83
C ALA A 61 -6.28 -5.40 -9.61
N LEU A 62 -5.95 -6.31 -10.53
CA LEU A 62 -4.74 -7.11 -10.45
C LEU A 62 -3.51 -6.23 -10.69
N ALA A 63 -3.54 -5.38 -11.71
CA ALA A 63 -2.44 -4.46 -12.03
C ALA A 63 -2.08 -3.59 -10.83
N GLU A 64 -3.06 -2.90 -10.24
CA GLU A 64 -2.83 -2.01 -9.09
C GLU A 64 -2.41 -2.76 -7.82
N THR A 65 -2.89 -4.00 -7.63
CA THR A 65 -2.41 -4.86 -6.53
C THR A 65 -0.93 -5.22 -6.72
N LEU A 66 -0.53 -5.59 -7.94
CA LEU A 66 0.86 -5.91 -8.25
C LEU A 66 1.76 -4.67 -8.13
N GLU A 67 1.30 -3.50 -8.57
CA GLU A 67 2.01 -2.23 -8.40
C GLU A 67 2.30 -1.92 -6.94
N MET A 68 1.29 -2.09 -6.08
CA MET A 68 1.45 -1.91 -4.64
C MET A 68 2.50 -2.87 -4.08
N ILE A 69 2.45 -4.15 -4.43
CA ILE A 69 3.44 -5.16 -3.98
C ILE A 69 4.85 -4.78 -4.43
N ILE A 70 5.01 -4.33 -5.67
CA ILE A 70 6.32 -3.94 -6.23
C ILE A 70 6.89 -2.74 -5.45
N LEU A 71 6.10 -1.72 -5.17
CA LEU A 71 6.55 -0.57 -4.38
C LEU A 71 6.98 -0.99 -2.96
N VAL A 72 6.24 -1.90 -2.33
CA VAL A 72 6.61 -2.41 -1.01
C VAL A 72 7.93 -3.19 -1.06
N LYS A 73 8.09 -4.08 -2.06
CA LYS A 73 9.23 -5.00 -2.11
C LYS A 73 10.50 -4.41 -2.72
N LYS A 74 10.39 -3.67 -3.83
CA LYS A 74 11.55 -3.09 -4.53
C LYS A 74 11.97 -1.73 -3.98
N GLU A 75 11.01 -0.90 -3.58
CA GLU A 75 11.32 0.44 -3.07
C GLU A 75 11.38 0.51 -1.53
N GLY A 76 11.00 -0.57 -0.84
CA GLY A 76 10.99 -0.62 0.62
C GLY A 76 9.94 0.32 1.25
N CYS A 77 8.91 0.71 0.49
CA CYS A 77 7.81 1.49 1.02
C CYS A 77 6.96 0.67 1.99
N SER A 78 6.35 1.32 2.98
CA SER A 78 5.24 0.71 3.72
C SER A 78 4.05 0.48 2.78
N ARG A 79 3.17 -0.46 3.12
CA ARG A 79 1.93 -0.68 2.34
C ARG A 79 1.09 0.59 2.21
N VAL A 80 1.04 1.41 3.26
CA VAL A 80 0.32 2.70 3.26
C VAL A 80 0.96 3.67 2.25
N GLU A 81 2.28 3.84 2.28
CA GLU A 81 2.99 4.68 1.31
C GLU A 81 2.84 4.17 -0.13
N ALA A 82 2.96 2.86 -0.34
CA ALA A 82 2.75 2.23 -1.64
C ALA A 82 1.32 2.48 -2.16
N THR A 83 0.31 2.36 -1.29
CA THR A 83 -1.09 2.63 -1.63
C THR A 83 -1.29 4.08 -2.07
N HIS A 84 -0.71 5.04 -1.34
CA HIS A 84 -0.76 6.46 -1.70
C HIS A 84 -0.09 6.72 -3.06
N LYS A 85 1.10 6.16 -3.28
CA LYS A 85 1.81 6.29 -4.56
C LYS A 85 1.00 5.74 -5.73
N VAL A 86 0.42 4.54 -5.61
CA VAL A 86 -0.42 3.95 -6.66
C VAL A 86 -1.63 4.84 -6.93
N ALA A 87 -2.29 5.34 -5.88
CA ALA A 87 -3.44 6.24 -6.00
C ALA A 87 -3.10 7.53 -6.76
N ASP A 88 -1.96 8.15 -6.43
CA ASP A 88 -1.49 9.38 -7.09
C ASP A 88 -1.16 9.14 -8.56
N ILE A 89 -0.44 8.05 -8.87
CA ILE A 89 -0.03 7.71 -10.25
C ILE A 89 -1.24 7.37 -11.11
N ARG A 90 -2.20 6.61 -10.58
CA ARG A 90 -3.40 6.16 -11.29
C ARG A 90 -4.54 7.19 -11.23
N ARG A 91 -4.37 8.30 -10.50
CA ARG A 91 -5.38 9.35 -10.26
C ARG A 91 -6.72 8.81 -9.73
N ILE A 92 -6.63 7.90 -8.76
CA ILE A 92 -7.78 7.30 -8.07
C ILE A 92 -7.67 7.53 -6.57
N SER A 93 -8.74 7.24 -5.82
CA SER A 93 -8.69 7.35 -4.36
C SER A 93 -7.87 6.21 -3.74
N THR A 94 -7.20 6.49 -2.62
CA THR A 94 -6.50 5.48 -1.81
C THR A 94 -7.44 4.36 -1.36
N GLN A 95 -8.69 4.71 -1.04
CA GLN A 95 -9.73 3.74 -0.70
C GLN A 95 -10.01 2.78 -1.87
N ALA A 96 -10.00 3.26 -3.12
CA ALA A 96 -10.21 2.40 -4.28
C ALA A 96 -9.06 1.40 -4.47
N VAL A 97 -7.81 1.79 -4.18
CA VAL A 97 -6.65 0.89 -4.18
C VAL A 97 -6.77 -0.14 -3.05
N LEU A 98 -7.10 0.31 -1.83
CA LEU A 98 -7.34 -0.57 -0.67
C LEU A 98 -8.44 -1.59 -0.95
N ASP A 99 -9.56 -1.17 -1.54
CA ASP A 99 -10.67 -2.05 -1.85
C ASP A 99 -10.26 -3.17 -2.80
N LYS A 100 -9.30 -2.93 -3.71
CA LYS A 100 -8.81 -3.95 -4.65
C LYS A 100 -8.06 -5.06 -3.94
N TYR A 101 -7.03 -4.75 -3.15
CA TYR A 101 -6.23 -5.80 -2.52
C TYR A 101 -6.80 -6.29 -1.19
N CYS A 102 -7.64 -5.52 -0.48
CA CYS A 102 -8.32 -5.98 0.72
C CYS A 102 -9.66 -6.66 0.38
N ARG A 103 -10.64 -5.91 -0.13
CA ARG A 103 -12.00 -6.43 -0.32
C ARG A 103 -12.06 -7.51 -1.41
N GLN A 104 -11.39 -7.33 -2.55
CA GLN A 104 -11.49 -8.34 -3.63
C GLN A 104 -10.74 -9.64 -3.31
N LEU A 105 -9.69 -9.56 -2.48
CA LEU A 105 -8.98 -10.74 -1.99
C LEU A 105 -9.58 -11.31 -0.70
N ASN A 106 -10.64 -10.71 -0.18
CA ASN A 106 -11.28 -11.07 1.09
C ASN A 106 -10.27 -11.10 2.25
N LYS A 107 -9.46 -10.04 2.36
CA LYS A 107 -8.41 -9.86 3.36
C LYS A 107 -8.54 -8.50 4.04
N ARG A 108 -8.17 -8.46 5.32
CA ARG A 108 -7.97 -7.21 6.07
C ARG A 108 -6.55 -6.70 5.83
N ALA A 109 -6.33 -5.40 6.00
CA ALA A 109 -5.02 -4.83 5.67
C ALA A 109 -3.88 -5.40 6.52
N TYR A 110 -4.11 -5.72 7.80
CA TYR A 110 -3.11 -6.42 8.62
C TYR A 110 -2.74 -7.82 8.08
N GLU A 111 -3.69 -8.53 7.46
CA GLU A 111 -3.40 -9.82 6.80
C GLU A 111 -2.58 -9.61 5.54
N ILE A 112 -2.82 -8.50 4.81
CA ILE A 112 -2.01 -8.11 3.65
C ILE A 112 -0.59 -7.75 4.09
N ASP A 113 -0.43 -7.01 5.19
CA ASP A 113 0.89 -6.71 5.76
C ASP A 113 1.63 -8.00 6.13
N GLU A 114 0.94 -9.01 6.63
CA GLU A 114 1.51 -10.33 6.90
C GLU A 114 1.92 -11.07 5.60
N LEU A 115 1.07 -11.04 4.57
CA LEU A 115 1.35 -11.62 3.26
C LEU A 115 2.50 -10.90 2.52
N LEU A 116 2.72 -9.62 2.81
CA LEU A 116 3.84 -8.84 2.30
C LEU A 116 5.16 -9.15 3.03
N THR A 117 5.19 -10.03 4.03
CA THR A 117 6.46 -10.51 4.61
C THR A 117 7.17 -11.47 3.66
N THR A 118 8.50 -11.57 3.75
CA THR A 118 9.26 -12.49 2.87
C THR A 118 8.89 -13.95 3.11
N ALA A 119 8.52 -14.33 4.34
CA ALA A 119 8.13 -15.70 4.67
C ALA A 119 6.80 -16.13 4.05
N LYS A 120 5.87 -15.20 3.78
CA LYS A 120 4.53 -15.47 3.26
C LYS A 120 4.29 -14.94 1.84
N LEU A 121 5.34 -14.49 1.18
CA LEU A 121 5.23 -13.94 -0.16
C LEU A 121 4.71 -14.99 -1.17
N ASP A 122 5.12 -16.25 -1.01
CA ASP A 122 4.62 -17.37 -1.80
C ASP A 122 3.13 -17.65 -1.56
N GLU A 123 2.64 -17.46 -0.33
CA GLU A 123 1.20 -17.54 -0.03
C GLU A 123 0.44 -16.43 -0.76
N PHE A 124 1.00 -15.22 -0.83
CA PHE A 124 0.40 -14.12 -1.56
C PHE A 124 0.38 -14.38 -3.07
N LYS A 125 1.46 -14.94 -3.62
CA LYS A 125 1.55 -15.41 -5.01
C LYS A 125 0.43 -16.41 -5.32
N ALA A 126 0.30 -17.44 -4.48
CA ALA A 126 -0.72 -18.48 -4.64
C ALA A 126 -2.15 -17.92 -4.57
N LEU A 127 -2.40 -16.96 -3.68
CA LEU A 127 -3.69 -16.27 -3.56
C LEU A 127 -4.06 -15.54 -4.86
N LEU A 128 -3.13 -14.78 -5.42
CA LEU A 128 -3.35 -14.03 -6.67
C LEU A 128 -3.52 -14.96 -7.87
N VAL A 129 -2.74 -16.03 -7.96
CA VAL A 129 -2.89 -17.05 -9.03
C VAL A 129 -4.25 -17.74 -8.97
N THR A 130 -4.74 -18.04 -7.76
CA THR A 130 -6.07 -18.65 -7.56
C THR A 130 -7.19 -17.69 -7.96
N LYS A 131 -7.05 -16.40 -7.62
CA LYS A 131 -8.05 -15.37 -7.95
C LYS A 131 -8.06 -15.01 -9.44
N TYR A 132 -6.89 -15.01 -10.08
CA TYR A 132 -6.70 -14.61 -11.47
C TYR A 132 -5.99 -15.73 -12.28
N PRO A 133 -6.65 -16.89 -12.50
CA PRO A 133 -6.00 -18.05 -13.12
C PRO A 133 -5.49 -17.78 -14.54
N TYR A 134 -6.21 -16.96 -15.31
CA TYR A 134 -5.82 -16.56 -16.67
C TYR A 134 -4.61 -15.62 -16.73
N HIS A 135 -4.19 -15.05 -15.59
CA HIS A 135 -3.05 -14.14 -15.49
C HIS A 135 -1.92 -14.71 -14.64
N LYS A 136 -1.92 -16.03 -14.42
CA LYS A 136 -0.89 -16.75 -13.64
C LYS A 136 0.53 -16.37 -14.08
N ALA A 137 0.82 -16.44 -15.38
CA ALA A 137 2.15 -16.12 -15.91
C ALA A 137 2.60 -14.69 -15.57
N THR A 138 1.68 -13.72 -15.58
CA THR A 138 1.97 -12.33 -15.20
C THR A 138 2.28 -12.23 -13.72
N VAL A 139 1.48 -12.86 -12.85
CA VAL A 139 1.71 -12.87 -11.40
C VAL A 139 3.05 -13.53 -11.09
N GLU A 140 3.32 -14.71 -11.65
CA GLU A 140 4.56 -15.44 -11.40
C GLU A 140 5.79 -14.62 -11.80
N ARG A 141 5.78 -14.04 -13.00
CA ARG A 141 6.87 -13.17 -13.47
C ARG A 141 7.16 -12.01 -12.53
N ILE A 142 6.13 -11.35 -12.00
CA ILE A 142 6.33 -10.23 -11.06
C ILE A 142 6.89 -10.73 -9.74
N PHE A 143 6.39 -11.84 -9.22
CA PHE A 143 6.88 -12.41 -7.97
C PHE A 143 8.33 -12.91 -8.07
N ASP A 144 8.71 -13.46 -9.22
CA ASP A 144 10.09 -13.88 -9.47
C ASP A 144 11.04 -12.67 -9.57
N ASP A 145 10.57 -11.56 -10.17
CA ASP A 145 11.31 -10.30 -10.32
C ASP A 145 11.48 -9.51 -9.00
N ILE A 146 10.60 -9.68 -8.02
CA ILE A 146 10.73 -9.06 -6.66
C ILE A 146 11.50 -9.95 -5.68
N SER A 147 11.69 -11.23 -5.98
CA SER A 147 12.45 -12.19 -5.16
C SER A 147 13.91 -12.34 -5.58
N ALA A 148 14.29 -11.80 -6.76
CA ALA A 148 15.66 -11.73 -7.27
C ALA A 148 16.43 -10.53 -6.67
#